data_AF-A0A6A7YI32-F1
#
_entry.id   AF-A0A6A7YI32-F1
#
_cell.length_a   1.000
_cell.length_b   1.000
_cell.length_c   1.000
_cell.angle_alpha   90.00
_cell.angle_beta   90.00
_cell.angle_gamma   90.00
#
_symmetry.space_group_name_H-M   'P 1'
#
loop_
_entity.id
_entity.type
_entity.pdbx_description
1 polymer ?
#
loop_
_entity_poly.entity_id
_entity_poly.type
_entity_poly.pdbx_seq_one_letter_code
_entity_poly.pdbx_strand_id
1 'polypeptide(L)'
;MEPTIVDGAWKGHLGRGLAPQELQFVLSVAQGLTAKEIAREFGIAPGTVVKRLACAIFKLGVHRQGAMVAEAMRRQIITPLCLLLAGLMAILACTGSEMAHRDRRPTERHTATPNQGTPPR
;
A
#
# COMPACT_ATOMS: atom_id res chain seq x y z
N MET A 1 -12.21 14.47 14.01
CA MET A 1 -11.44 14.23 12.76
C MET A 1 -9.98 14.52 13.07
N GLU A 2 -9.09 13.53 12.93
CA GLU A 2 -7.64 13.80 12.99
C GLU A 2 -7.26 14.66 11.77
N PRO A 3 -6.51 15.76 11.93
CA PRO A 3 -6.16 16.59 10.79
C PRO A 3 -5.15 15.85 9.89
N THR A 4 -5.36 15.91 8.57
CA THR A 4 -4.53 15.20 7.58
C THR A 4 -3.87 16.17 6.62
N ILE A 5 -2.65 15.86 6.20
CA ILE A 5 -1.91 16.59 5.17
C ILE A 5 -1.89 15.72 3.91
N VAL A 6 -2.19 16.29 2.75
CA VAL A 6 -2.10 15.60 1.46
C VAL A 6 -1.02 16.30 0.63
N ASP A 7 -0.10 15.51 0.09
CA ASP A 7 1.01 15.98 -0.74
C ASP A 7 1.24 14.94 -1.86
N GLY A 8 0.93 15.33 -3.10
CA GLY A 8 0.93 14.46 -4.26
C GLY A 8 0.06 13.20 -4.06
N ALA A 9 0.66 12.02 -4.26
CA ALA A 9 0.01 10.72 -4.12
C ALA A 9 -0.03 10.18 -2.67
N TRP A 10 0.39 10.99 -1.70
CA TRP A 10 0.54 10.58 -0.31
C TRP A 10 -0.39 11.35 0.62
N LYS A 11 -0.94 10.63 1.59
CA LYS A 11 -1.72 11.20 2.69
C LYS A 11 -1.02 10.94 4.02
N GLY A 12 -0.81 11.99 4.80
CA GLY A 12 -0.27 11.95 6.15
C GLY A 12 -1.33 12.27 7.21
N HIS A 13 -1.22 11.65 8.38
CA HIS A 13 -2.12 11.85 9.52
C HIS A 13 -1.37 12.53 10.67
N LEU A 14 -1.84 13.70 11.10
CA LEU A 14 -1.30 14.38 12.27
C LEU A 14 -1.75 13.71 13.56
N GLY A 15 -1.04 13.97 14.66
CA GLY A 15 -1.33 13.34 15.96
C GLY A 15 -0.71 11.96 16.16
N ARG A 16 -0.07 11.38 15.13
CA ARG A 16 0.54 10.03 15.17
C ARG A 16 2.06 10.03 15.43
N GLY A 17 2.54 10.98 16.23
CA GLY A 17 3.95 11.02 16.69
C GLY A 17 4.92 11.84 15.82
N LEU A 18 4.49 12.42 14.71
CA LEU A 18 5.27 13.37 13.90
C LEU A 18 4.69 14.78 14.03
N ALA A 19 5.56 15.79 14.13
CA ALA A 19 5.15 17.19 14.06
C ALA A 19 4.71 17.54 12.62
N PRO A 20 3.86 18.56 12.41
CA PRO A 20 3.34 18.89 11.09
C PRO A 20 4.42 19.11 10.02
N GLN A 21 5.47 19.88 10.32
CA GLN A 21 6.59 20.11 9.39
C GLN A 21 7.40 18.85 9.11
N GLU A 22 7.58 17.99 10.13
CA GLU A 22 8.31 16.73 9.95
C GLU A 22 7.51 15.80 9.04
N LEU A 23 6.20 15.70 9.25
CA LEU A 23 5.30 14.93 8.41
C LEU A 23 5.30 15.44 6.97
N GLN A 24 5.24 16.76 6.76
CA GLN A 24 5.29 17.37 5.44
C GLN A 24 6.56 16.92 4.68
N PHE A 25 7.74 17.04 5.29
CA PHE A 25 8.98 16.64 4.62
C PHE A 25 9.12 15.14 4.45
N VAL A 26 8.56 14.32 5.35
CA VAL A 26 8.50 12.87 5.17
C VAL A 26 7.65 12.50 3.95
N LEU A 27 6.53 13.21 3.71
CA LEU A 27 5.71 13.00 2.51
C LEU A 27 6.47 13.36 1.23
N SER A 28 7.18 14.49 1.20
CA SER A 28 8.00 14.87 0.04
C SER A 28 9.16 13.87 -0.20
N VAL A 29 9.78 13.34 0.87
CA VAL A 29 10.75 12.25 0.74
C VAL A 29 10.12 10.97 0.19
N ALA A 30 8.89 10.63 0.59
CA ALA A 30 8.16 9.47 0.08
C ALA A 30 7.81 9.61 -1.42
N GLN A 31 7.69 10.84 -1.92
CA GLN A 31 7.60 11.16 -3.35
C GLN A 31 8.93 11.04 -4.10
N GLY A 32 10.05 10.83 -3.39
CA GLY A 32 11.37 10.71 -3.97
C GLY A 32 12.17 12.02 -4.03
N LEU A 33 11.67 13.12 -3.43
CA LEU A 33 12.42 14.37 -3.39
C LEU A 33 13.62 14.28 -2.43
N THR A 34 14.72 14.89 -2.85
CA THR A 34 15.89 15.09 -2.02
C THR A 34 15.71 16.30 -1.09
N ALA A 35 16.49 16.35 0.00
CA ALA A 35 16.44 17.48 0.93
C ALA A 35 16.70 18.85 0.27
N LYS A 36 17.47 18.90 -0.83
CA LYS A 36 17.73 20.13 -1.59
C LYS A 36 16.52 20.56 -2.40
N GLU A 37 15.81 19.62 -3.02
CA GLU A 37 14.60 19.90 -3.79
C GLU A 37 13.46 20.33 -2.87
N ILE A 38 13.28 19.64 -1.74
CA ILE A 38 12.34 20.06 -0.69
C ILE A 38 12.66 21.48 -0.22
N ALA A 39 13.93 21.77 0.08
CA ALA A 39 14.33 23.11 0.52
C ALA A 39 13.98 24.20 -0.52
N ARG A 40 14.17 23.90 -1.81
CA ARG A 40 13.81 24.79 -2.91
C ARG A 40 12.29 24.98 -3.04
N GLU A 41 11.53 23.90 -2.93
CA GLU A 41 10.07 23.91 -3.01
C GLU A 41 9.43 24.71 -1.87
N PHE A 42 9.95 24.55 -0.66
CA PHE A 42 9.45 25.24 0.54
C PHE A 42 10.10 26.61 0.79
N GLY A 43 11.06 27.04 -0.04
CA GLY A 43 11.74 28.34 0.11
C GLY A 43 12.56 28.49 1.41
N ILE A 44 13.16 27.40 1.90
CA ILE A 44 13.89 27.36 3.17
C ILE A 44 15.32 26.85 3.00
N ALA A 45 16.16 27.03 4.02
CA ALA A 45 17.53 26.50 4.00
C ALA A 45 17.55 24.95 4.03
N PRO A 46 18.40 24.28 3.23
CA PRO A 46 18.51 22.81 3.22
C PRO A 46 18.83 22.20 4.58
N GLY A 47 19.63 22.89 5.40
CA GLY A 47 19.95 22.44 6.76
C GLY A 47 18.70 22.32 7.66
N THR A 48 17.69 23.15 7.44
CA THR A 48 16.41 23.06 8.16
C THR A 48 15.66 21.78 7.82
N VAL A 49 15.60 21.42 6.54
CA VAL A 49 14.98 20.16 6.09
C VAL A 49 15.70 18.96 6.71
N VAL A 50 17.03 18.92 6.62
CA VAL A 50 17.84 17.84 7.20
C VAL A 50 17.60 17.71 8.72
N LYS A 51 17.59 18.83 9.44
CA LYS A 51 17.33 18.84 10.89
C LYS A 51 15.94 18.28 11.23
N ARG A 52 14.91 18.66 10.48
CA ARG A 52 13.54 18.16 10.69
C ARG A 52 13.40 16.68 10.33
N LEU A 53 14.03 16.23 9.25
CA LEU A 53 14.08 14.81 8.90
C LEU A 53 14.84 13.99 9.96
N ALA A 54 15.91 14.52 10.54
CA ALA A 54 16.61 13.87 11.66
C ALA A 54 15.71 13.73 12.90
N CYS A 55 14.92 14.75 13.23
CA CYS A 55 13.91 14.65 14.29
C CYS A 55 12.86 13.57 13.98
N ALA A 56 12.41 13.46 12.73
CA ALA A 56 11.47 12.42 12.30
C ALA A 56 12.08 11.01 12.46
N ILE A 57 13.31 10.80 11.98
CA ILE A 57 14.09 9.56 12.12
C ILE A 57 14.20 9.17 13.60
N PHE A 58 14.55 10.12 14.47
CA PHE A 58 14.64 9.91 15.92
C PHE A 58 13.29 9.51 16.54
N LYS A 59 12.22 10.23 16.23
CA LYS A 59 10.86 9.95 16.75
C LYS A 59 10.32 8.60 16.28
N LEU A 60 10.69 8.18 15.07
CA LEU A 60 10.33 6.89 14.53
C LEU A 60 11.26 5.75 15.02
N GLY A 61 12.37 6.07 15.71
CA GLY A 61 13.28 5.06 16.25
C GLY A 61 14.06 4.30 15.17
N VAL A 62 14.36 4.96 14.05
CA VAL A 62 15.13 4.38 12.93
C VAL A 62 16.45 5.12 12.74
N HIS A 63 17.32 4.58 11.88
CA HIS A 63 18.65 5.16 11.64
C HIS A 63 18.89 5.60 10.19
N ARG A 64 17.96 5.30 9.26
CA ARG A 64 18.11 5.61 7.83
C ARG A 64 16.85 6.24 7.28
N GLN A 65 17.02 7.13 6.29
CA GLN A 65 15.92 7.84 5.65
C GLN A 65 14.93 6.90 4.93
N GLY A 66 15.41 5.83 4.27
CA GLY A 66 14.50 4.82 3.68
C GLY A 66 13.69 4.07 4.74
N ALA A 67 14.30 3.73 5.87
CA ALA A 67 13.62 3.08 6.99
C ALA A 67 12.57 3.99 7.65
N MET A 68 12.79 5.31 7.63
CA MET A 68 11.84 6.32 8.12
C MET A 68 10.52 6.27 7.34
N VAL A 69 10.57 6.20 6.01
CA VAL A 69 9.37 6.08 5.17
C VAL A 69 8.66 4.75 5.43
N ALA A 70 9.42 3.65 5.49
CA ALA A 70 8.87 2.33 5.76
C ALA A 70 8.18 2.23 7.13
N GLU A 71 8.79 2.76 8.20
CA GLU A 71 8.19 2.80 9.53
C GLU A 71 6.98 3.74 9.60
N ALA A 72 7.02 4.89 8.91
CA ALA A 72 5.87 5.78 8.81
C ALA A 72 4.67 5.10 8.12
N MET A 73 4.92 4.25 7.10
CA MET A 73 3.89 3.43 6.47
C MET A 73 3.38 2.33 7.42
N ARG A 74 4.29 1.62 8.09
CA ARG A 74 3.97 0.54 9.03
C ARG A 74 3.08 1.01 10.18
N ARG A 75 3.32 2.22 10.68
CA ARG A 75 2.53 2.86 11.76
C ARG A 75 1.28 3.60 11.24
N GLN A 76 1.01 3.52 9.93
CA GLN A 76 -0.10 4.24 9.27
C GLN A 76 -0.06 5.75 9.51
N ILE A 77 1.13 6.34 9.64
CA ILE A 77 1.30 7.78 9.75
C ILE A 77 1.18 8.40 8.36
N ILE A 78 1.82 7.77 7.38
CA ILE A 78 1.62 8.05 5.95
C ILE A 78 0.97 6.85 5.28
N THR A 79 0.15 7.09 4.26
CA THR A 79 -0.50 6.04 3.48
C THR A 79 -0.41 6.40 2.00
N PRO A 80 0.24 5.56 1.17
CA PRO A 80 0.17 5.70 -0.27
C PRO A 80 -1.22 5.31 -0.75
N LEU A 81 -1.76 6.05 -1.72
CA LEU A 81 -3.12 5.84 -2.23
C LEU A 81 -3.35 4.40 -2.74
N CYS A 82 -2.31 3.74 -3.27
CA CYS A 82 -2.41 2.37 -3.76
C CYS A 82 -2.76 1.34 -2.67
N LEU A 83 -2.32 1.51 -1.42
CA LEU A 83 -2.70 0.61 -0.33
C LEU A 83 -4.19 0.77 0.03
N LEU A 84 -4.71 1.99 -0.05
CA LEU A 84 -6.14 2.25 0.16
C LEU A 84 -6.98 1.61 -0.95
N LEU A 85 -6.56 1.76 -2.20
CA LEU A 85 -7.22 1.12 -3.35
C LEU A 85 -7.15 -0.41 -3.27
N ALA A 86 -5.98 -0.98 -2.93
CA ALA A 86 -5.83 -2.42 -2.75
C ALA A 86 -6.73 -2.98 -1.64
N GLY A 87 -6.86 -2.25 -0.52
CA GLY A 87 -7.80 -2.60 0.55
C GLY A 87 -9.26 -2.58 0.07
N LEU A 88 -9.66 -1.54 -0.66
CA LEU A 88 -11.00 -1.45 -1.24
C LEU A 88 -11.28 -2.60 -2.21
N MET A 89 -10.34 -2.89 -3.12
CA MET A 89 -10.45 -4.00 -4.07
C MET A 89 -10.53 -5.35 -3.37
N ALA A 90 -9.75 -5.57 -2.31
CA ALA A 90 -9.81 -6.79 -1.51
C ALA A 90 -11.18 -6.95 -0.85
N ILE A 91 -11.73 -5.88 -0.27
CA ILE A 91 -13.08 -5.90 0.34
C ILE A 91 -14.14 -6.22 -0.71
N LEU A 92 -14.11 -5.53 -1.87
CA LEU A 92 -15.04 -5.78 -2.98
C LEU A 92 -14.96 -7.22 -3.49
N ALA A 93 -13.76 -7.78 -3.60
CA ALA A 93 -13.56 -9.18 -4.00
C ALA A 93 -14.12 -10.17 -2.98
N CYS A 94 -13.90 -9.94 -1.68
CA CYS A 94 -14.42 -10.78 -0.60
C CYS A 94 -15.95 -10.78 -0.55
N THR A 95 -16.62 -9.66 -0.84
CA THR A 95 -18.08 -9.59 -0.93
C THR A 95 -18.65 -10.27 -2.19
N GLY A 96 -17.88 -10.38 -3.27
CA GLY A 96 -18.33 -11.04 -4.50
C GLY A 96 -18.17 -12.57 -4.50
N SER A 97 -17.22 -13.10 -3.72
CA SER A 97 -16.89 -14.53 -3.73
C SER A 97 -17.95 -15.45 -3.10
N GLU A 98 -18.89 -14.92 -2.31
CA GLU A 98 -20.01 -15.71 -1.77
C GLU A 98 -20.98 -16.20 -2.86
N MET A 99 -20.96 -15.59 -4.05
CA MET A 99 -21.89 -15.89 -5.14
C MET A 99 -21.35 -16.87 -6.20
N ALA A 100 -20.04 -17.20 -6.18
CA ALA A 100 -19.37 -17.93 -7.25
C ALA A 100 -19.21 -19.46 -7.02
N HIS A 101 -19.75 -20.02 -5.93
CA HIS A 101 -19.59 -21.45 -5.59
C HIS A 101 -20.81 -22.35 -5.92
N ARG A 102 -21.74 -21.89 -6.76
CA ARG A 102 -22.65 -22.79 -7.51
C ARG A 102 -22.29 -22.58 -8.98
N ASP A 103 -21.83 -23.53 -9.78
CA ASP A 103 -22.31 -24.88 -9.96
C ASP A 103 -21.26 -25.61 -10.83
N ARG A 104 -20.55 -26.59 -10.29
CA ARG A 104 -19.88 -27.62 -11.10
C ARG A 104 -20.55 -28.94 -10.78
N ARG A 105 -21.69 -29.20 -11.43
CA ARG A 105 -22.13 -30.58 -11.61
C ARG A 105 -21.19 -31.23 -12.61
N PRO A 106 -20.49 -32.33 -12.27
CA PRO A 106 -19.81 -33.14 -13.27
C PRO A 106 -20.90 -33.77 -14.14
N THR A 107 -20.94 -33.41 -15.42
CA THR A 107 -21.73 -34.15 -16.41
C THR A 107 -21.34 -35.63 -16.34
N GLU A 108 -22.33 -36.47 -16.10
CA GLU A 108 -22.15 -37.92 -15.95
C GLU A 108 -21.44 -38.50 -17.16
N ARG A 109 -20.45 -39.35 -16.87
CA ARG A 109 -19.71 -40.14 -17.86
C ARG A 109 -20.71 -41.07 -18.54
N HIS A 110 -21.00 -40.84 -19.81
CA HIS A 110 -21.59 -41.87 -20.65
C HIS A 110 -20.60 -43.04 -20.70
N THR A 111 -20.96 -44.11 -20.02
CA THR A 111 -20.24 -45.39 -20.02
C THR A 111 -20.17 -45.94 -21.44
N ALA A 112 -18.96 -46.13 -21.94
CA ALA A 112 -18.69 -46.92 -23.13
C ALA A 112 -19.19 -48.35 -22.91
N THR A 113 -20.13 -48.81 -23.74
CA THR A 113 -20.49 -50.23 -23.81
C THR A 113 -19.38 -51.00 -24.51
N PRO A 114 -18.88 -52.12 -23.97
CA PRO A 114 -17.71 -52.81 -24.49
C PRO A 114 -18.05 -53.63 -25.73
N ASN A 115 -17.15 -53.51 -26.70
CA ASN A 115 -16.93 -54.43 -27.81
C ASN A 115 -16.81 -55.89 -27.30
N GLN A 116 -17.64 -56.80 -27.82
CA GLN A 116 -17.37 -58.25 -27.79
C GLN A 116 -17.50 -58.79 -29.22
N GLY A 117 -16.41 -59.41 -29.69
CA GLY A 117 -16.14 -59.73 -31.09
C GLY A 117 -16.74 -61.04 -31.64
N THR A 118 -16.87 -61.01 -32.98
CA THR A 118 -16.56 -62.00 -34.06
C THR A 118 -16.15 -63.45 -33.73
N PRO A 119 -16.06 -64.40 -34.71
CA PRO A 119 -16.74 -64.69 -36.01
C PRO A 119 -17.06 -66.25 -36.09
N PRO A 120 -16.88 -67.03 -37.19
CA PRO A 120 -17.36 -67.00 -38.59
C PRO A 120 -18.25 -68.22 -38.98
N ARG A 121 -18.90 -68.20 -40.16
CA ARG A 121 -18.85 -69.25 -41.21
C ARG A 121 -19.53 -68.80 -42.50
#